data_AF-A0A7S2LWP3-F1
#
_entry.id   AF-A0A7S2LWP3-F1
#
_cell.length_a   1.000
_cell.length_b   1.000
_cell.length_c   1.000
_cell.angle_alpha   90.00
_cell.angle_beta   90.00
_cell.angle_gamma   90.00
#
_symmetry.space_group_name_H-M   'P 1'
#
loop_
_entity.id
_entity.type
_entity.pdbx_description
1 polymer ?
#
loop_
_entity_poly.entity_id
_entity_poly.type
_entity_poly.pdbx_seq_one_letter_code
_entity_poly.pdbx_strand_id
1 'polypeptide(L)'
;VAQLSSIGLETKEEVLMGSGYRIDAIVKVNGKTIGIEADGPSHFIGRSKSPSGSTILKRRQVSSIDGIELVSVPYLDWIKLRNDKKKKQEYLRKLLGLKSDNE
;
A
#
# COMPACT_ATOMS: atom_id res chain seq x y z
N VAL A 1 -7.95 3.51 3.36
CA VAL A 1 -8.86 2.82 2.42
C VAL A 1 -9.82 3.72 1.66
N ALA A 2 -10.49 4.70 2.27
CA ALA A 2 -11.43 5.58 1.54
C ALA A 2 -10.91 6.14 0.19
N GLN A 3 -9.61 6.49 0.09
CA GLN A 3 -9.03 6.96 -1.17
C GLN A 3 -8.89 5.86 -2.23
N LEU A 4 -8.64 4.60 -1.86
CA LEU A 4 -8.58 3.45 -2.77
C LEU A 4 -9.97 3.14 -3.34
N SER A 5 -10.99 3.12 -2.48
CA SER A 5 -12.38 2.95 -2.92
C SER A 5 -12.84 4.10 -3.82
N SER A 6 -12.42 5.34 -3.54
CA SER A 6 -12.75 6.51 -4.35
C SER A 6 -12.17 6.46 -5.77
N ILE A 7 -11.12 5.66 -6.00
CA ILE A 7 -10.54 5.44 -7.34
C ILE A 7 -11.05 4.15 -8.00
N GLY A 8 -12.18 3.62 -7.50
CA GLY A 8 -12.89 2.49 -8.11
C GLY A 8 -12.37 1.10 -7.74
N LEU A 9 -11.49 0.98 -6.73
CA LEU A 9 -10.93 -0.32 -6.34
C LEU A 9 -11.79 -1.03 -5.29
N GLU A 10 -12.11 -2.30 -5.55
CA GLU A 10 -12.62 -3.22 -4.51
C GLU A 10 -11.53 -3.37 -3.44
N THR A 11 -11.79 -2.87 -2.24
CA THR A 11 -10.80 -2.79 -1.15
C THR A 11 -11.32 -3.53 0.08
N LYS A 12 -10.44 -4.32 0.73
CA LYS A 12 -10.67 -4.93 2.04
C LYS A 12 -9.60 -4.42 3.01
N GLU A 13 -9.98 -3.96 4.20
CA GLU A 13 -9.04 -3.45 5.20
C GLU A 13 -8.62 -4.57 6.17
N GLU A 14 -7.44 -4.42 6.78
CA GLU A 14 -6.98 -5.21 7.94
C GLU A 14 -7.08 -6.74 7.73
N VAL A 15 -6.57 -7.21 6.59
CA VAL A 15 -6.72 -8.61 6.17
C VAL A 15 -5.69 -9.50 6.85
N LEU A 16 -6.17 -10.52 7.57
CA LEU A 16 -5.32 -11.59 8.12
C LEU A 16 -5.00 -12.62 7.03
N MET A 17 -3.72 -12.85 6.80
CA MET A 17 -3.18 -13.78 5.81
C MET A 17 -3.01 -15.19 6.39
N GLY A 18 -2.83 -16.17 5.50
CA GLY A 18 -2.59 -17.56 5.90
C GLY A 18 -1.29 -17.75 6.68
N SER A 19 -0.28 -16.94 6.39
CA SER A 19 0.97 -16.84 7.16
C SER A 19 0.81 -16.29 8.59
N GLY A 20 -0.35 -15.73 8.92
CA GLY A 20 -0.60 -15.06 10.20
C GLY A 20 -0.25 -13.57 10.21
N TYR A 21 0.35 -13.03 9.14
CA TYR A 21 0.53 -11.58 9.00
C TYR A 21 -0.80 -10.86 8.75
N ARG A 22 -0.90 -9.63 9.26
CA ARG A 22 -1.99 -8.71 8.90
C ARG A 22 -1.49 -7.65 7.92
N ILE A 23 -2.25 -7.44 6.85
CA ILE A 23 -2.00 -6.43 5.81
C ILE A 23 -3.04 -5.33 5.94
N ASP A 24 -2.61 -4.07 5.85
CA ASP A 24 -3.49 -2.92 6.12
C ASP A 24 -4.66 -2.83 5.12
N ALA A 25 -4.40 -3.15 3.84
CA ALA A 25 -5.47 -3.35 2.88
C ALA A 25 -5.10 -4.30 1.74
N ILE A 26 -6.11 -4.88 1.11
CA ILE A 26 -5.99 -5.60 -0.15
C ILE A 26 -6.89 -4.95 -1.19
N VAL A 27 -6.39 -4.78 -2.41
CA VAL A 27 -7.12 -4.27 -3.57
C VAL A 27 -7.03 -5.21 -4.76
N LYS A 28 -8.05 -5.17 -5.63
CA LYS A 28 -7.98 -5.82 -6.95
C LYS A 28 -7.62 -4.80 -8.02
N VAL A 29 -6.53 -5.03 -8.73
CA VAL A 29 -6.04 -4.18 -9.83
C VAL A 29 -5.80 -5.07 -11.05
N ASN A 30 -6.50 -4.81 -12.16
CA ASN A 30 -6.38 -5.59 -13.41
C ASN A 30 -6.46 -7.11 -13.20
N GLY A 31 -7.40 -7.56 -12.35
CA GLY A 31 -7.59 -8.98 -12.01
C GLY A 31 -6.56 -9.57 -11.03
N LYS A 32 -5.55 -8.81 -10.61
CA LYS A 32 -4.57 -9.22 -9.61
C LYS A 32 -4.92 -8.69 -8.22
N THR A 33 -4.63 -9.49 -7.21
CA THR A 33 -4.77 -9.10 -5.81
C THR A 33 -3.45 -8.49 -5.34
N ILE A 34 -3.47 -7.25 -4.89
CA ILE A 34 -2.30 -6.51 -4.40
C ILE A 34 -2.57 -6.12 -2.95
N GLY A 35 -1.62 -6.39 -2.06
CA GLY A 35 -1.65 -5.90 -0.69
C GLY A 35 -0.99 -4.53 -0.57
N ILE A 36 -1.54 -3.70 0.32
CA ILE A 36 -1.11 -2.33 0.57
C ILE A 36 -0.67 -2.23 2.02
N GLU A 37 0.53 -1.70 2.24
CA GLU A 37 1.08 -1.40 3.56
C GLU A 37 1.20 0.12 3.73
N ALA A 38 0.54 0.68 4.74
CA ALA A 38 0.64 2.07 5.16
C ALA A 38 1.83 2.22 6.12
N ASP A 39 3.04 2.26 5.57
CA ASP A 39 4.26 2.32 6.37
C ASP A 39 4.38 3.64 7.14
N GLY A 40 4.03 3.59 8.43
CA GLY A 40 4.29 4.64 9.41
C GLY A 40 5.78 4.87 9.73
N PRO A 41 6.14 5.92 10.50
CA PRO A 41 7.52 6.28 10.80
C PRO A 41 8.39 5.16 11.39
N SER A 42 7.82 4.28 12.22
CA SER A 42 8.53 3.14 12.83
C SER A 42 8.98 2.07 11.83
N HIS A 43 8.42 2.08 10.62
CA HIS A 43 8.80 1.15 9.56
C HIS A 43 10.09 1.56 8.84
N PHE A 44 10.70 2.69 9.18
CA PHE A 44 11.91 3.23 8.55
C PHE A 44 13.08 3.36 9.52
N ILE A 45 14.30 3.33 8.98
CA ILE A 45 15.52 3.50 9.75
C ILE A 45 15.77 4.99 10.00
N GLY A 46 15.60 5.43 11.24
CA GLY A 46 15.83 6.82 11.65
C GLY A 46 14.98 7.82 10.86
N ARG A 47 15.61 8.81 10.22
CA ARG A 47 14.94 9.78 9.35
C ARG A 47 15.06 9.44 7.86
N SER A 48 15.57 8.25 7.53
CA SER A 48 15.69 7.81 6.14
C SER A 48 14.36 7.31 5.58
N LYS A 49 14.30 7.09 4.27
CA LYS A 49 13.21 6.35 3.62
C LYS A 49 13.48 4.85 3.51
N SER A 50 14.58 4.36 4.10
CA SER A 50 14.93 2.94 4.03
C SER A 50 14.06 2.15 5.01
N PRO A 51 13.37 1.09 4.57
CA PRO A 51 12.57 0.28 5.47
C PRO A 51 13.46 -0.44 6.50
N SER A 52 12.91 -0.67 7.69
CA SER A 52 13.57 -1.45 8.73
C SER A 52 13.71 -2.92 8.33
N GLY A 53 14.58 -3.65 9.05
CA GLY A 53 14.74 -5.09 8.83
C GLY A 53 13.44 -5.88 9.05
N SER A 54 12.63 -5.50 10.04
CA SER A 54 11.33 -6.15 10.29
C SER A 54 10.33 -5.88 9.18
N THR A 55 10.28 -4.65 8.64
CA THR A 55 9.44 -4.31 7.48
C THR A 55 9.84 -5.12 6.25
N ILE A 56 11.15 -5.21 5.97
CA ILE A 56 11.66 -6.01 4.85
C ILE A 56 11.30 -7.50 5.04
N LEU A 57 11.47 -8.04 6.25
CA LEU A 57 11.18 -9.43 6.55
C LEU A 57 9.69 -9.75 6.35
N LYS A 58 8.78 -8.94 6.93
CA LYS A 58 7.33 -9.08 6.72
C LYS A 58 7.00 -9.12 5.24
N ARG A 59 7.50 -8.15 4.45
CA ARG A 59 7.21 -8.06 3.02
C ARG A 59 7.66 -9.31 2.26
N ARG A 60 8.88 -9.79 2.52
CA ARG A 60 9.40 -11.01 1.89
C ARG A 60 8.57 -12.23 2.26
N GLN A 61 8.19 -12.38 3.52
CA GLN A 61 7.42 -13.53 3.98
C GLN A 61 6.01 -13.53 3.40
N VAL A 62 5.29 -12.40 3.42
CA VAL A 62 3.95 -12.31 2.83
C VAL A 62 4.00 -12.62 1.34
N SER A 63 4.95 -12.05 0.59
CA SER A 63 5.06 -12.34 -0.84
C SER A 63 5.47 -13.77 -1.15
N SER A 64 6.31 -14.39 -0.32
CA SER A 64 6.80 -15.76 -0.58
C SER A 64 5.85 -16.85 -0.07
N ILE A 65 5.16 -16.61 1.04
CA ILE A 65 4.29 -17.60 1.70
C ILE A 65 2.84 -17.45 1.22
N ASP A 66 2.31 -16.23 1.20
CA ASP A 66 0.92 -15.97 0.81
C ASP A 66 0.77 -15.69 -0.69
N GLY A 67 1.88 -15.53 -1.42
CA GLY A 67 1.86 -15.28 -2.87
C GLY A 67 1.28 -13.91 -3.24
N ILE A 68 1.25 -12.96 -2.30
CA ILE A 68 0.69 -11.62 -2.53
C ILE A 68 1.80 -10.60 -2.75
N GLU A 69 1.70 -9.86 -3.86
CA GLU A 69 2.52 -8.68 -4.10
C GLU A 69 2.13 -7.57 -3.12
N LEU A 70 3.14 -6.97 -2.46
CA LEU A 70 2.95 -5.87 -1.53
C LEU A 70 3.49 -4.56 -2.07
N VAL A 71 2.67 -3.53 -1.93
CA VAL A 71 2.98 -2.15 -2.30
C VAL A 71 2.97 -1.29 -1.04
N SER A 72 4.02 -0.50 -0.88
CA SER A 72 4.22 0.42 0.26
C SER A 72 3.63 1.79 -0.05
N VAL A 73 2.89 2.36 0.90
CA VAL A 73 2.47 3.76 0.96
C VAL A 73 3.24 4.44 2.11
N PRO A 74 4.44 5.01 1.84
CA PRO A 74 5.23 5.64 2.89
C PRO A 74 4.51 6.84 3.51
N TYR A 75 4.41 6.87 4.84
CA TYR A 75 3.84 7.99 5.58
C TYR A 75 4.45 9.34 5.17
N LEU A 76 5.77 9.38 4.98
CA LEU A 76 6.51 10.60 4.59
C LEU A 76 6.06 11.17 3.25
N ASP A 77 5.66 10.32 2.30
CA ASP A 77 5.16 10.78 1.00
C ASP A 77 3.66 11.08 1.07
N TRP A 78 2.91 10.28 1.84
CA TRP A 78 1.49 10.51 2.08
C TRP A 78 1.18 11.87 2.73
N ILE A 79 1.94 12.28 3.75
CA ILE A 79 1.71 13.56 4.46
C ILE A 79 1.99 14.79 3.59
N LYS A 80 2.91 14.69 2.61
CA LYS A 80 3.22 15.80 1.69
C LYS A 80 2.02 16.16 0.82
N LEU A 81 1.12 15.22 0.59
CA LEU A 81 -0.12 15.40 -0.16
C LEU A 81 -1.18 16.16 0.65
N ARG A 82 -0.95 16.39 1.96
CA ARG A 82 -1.87 17.11 2.86
C ARG A 82 -3.30 16.55 2.79
N ASN A 83 -4.32 17.40 2.74
CA ASN A 83 -5.73 17.01 2.59
C ASN A 83 -6.22 17.07 1.14
N ASP A 84 -5.30 17.17 0.18
CA ASP A 84 -5.64 17.20 -1.25
C ASP A 84 -6.04 15.80 -1.71
N LYS A 85 -7.36 15.58 -1.80
CA LYS A 85 -7.94 14.29 -2.21
C LYS A 85 -7.47 13.91 -3.62
N LYS A 86 -7.44 14.85 -4.56
CA LYS A 86 -7.07 14.57 -5.96
C LYS A 86 -5.62 14.10 -6.04
N LYS A 87 -4.69 14.78 -5.36
CA LYS A 87 -3.28 14.35 -5.32
C LYS A 87 -3.07 13.01 -4.64
N LYS A 88 -3.81 12.72 -3.57
CA LYS A 88 -3.77 11.40 -2.91
C LYS A 88 -4.25 10.28 -3.83
N GLN A 89 -5.34 10.51 -4.53
CA GLN A 89 -5.90 9.56 -5.49
C GLN A 89 -4.97 9.35 -6.70
N GLU A 90 -4.37 10.41 -7.23
CA GLU A 90 -3.39 10.34 -8.32
C GLU A 90 -2.11 9.60 -7.89
N TYR A 91 -1.62 9.87 -6.67
CA TYR A 91 -0.50 9.14 -6.08
C TYR A 91 -0.78 7.64 -6.02
N LEU A 92 -1.96 7.23 -5.53
CA LEU A 92 -2.35 5.82 -5.47
C LEU A 92 -2.50 5.19 -6.87
N ARG A 93 -3.08 5.92 -7.84
CA ARG A 93 -3.16 5.43 -9.23
C ARG A 93 -1.77 5.16 -9.80
N LYS A 94 -0.85 6.12 -9.68
CA LYS A 94 0.53 5.95 -10.15
C LYS A 94 1.24 4.79 -9.47
N LEU A 95 1.08 4.67 -8.16
CA LEU A 95 1.67 3.59 -7.36
C LEU A 95 1.17 2.21 -7.80
N LEU A 96 -0.09 2.11 -8.24
CA LEU A 96 -0.73 0.88 -8.68
C LEU A 96 -0.72 0.67 -10.21
N GLY A 97 -0.05 1.56 -10.97
CA GLY A 97 -0.01 1.48 -12.44
C GLY A 97 -1.38 1.68 -13.12
N LEU A 98 -2.31 2.38 -12.48
CA LEU A 98 -3.61 2.73 -13.04
C LEU A 98 -3.48 3.98 -13.92
N LYS A 99 -4.18 4.01 -15.05
CA LYS A 99 -4.31 5.21 -15.87
C LYS A 99 -5.03 6.31 -15.10
N SER A 100 -4.64 7.56 -15.34
CA SER A 100 -5.39 8.69 -14.82
C SER A 100 -6.73 8.80 -15.55
N ASP A 101 -7.78 9.26 -14.86
CA ASP A 101 -9.12 9.44 -15.45
C ASP A 101 -9.14 10.50 -16.60
N ASN A 102 -8.00 11.10 -16.94
CA ASN A 102 -7.83 12.12 -17.97
C ASN A 102 -7.14 11.60 -19.26
N GLU A 103 -6.98 10.29 -19.43
CA GLU A 103 -6.47 9.61 -20.64
C GLU A 103 -7.45 8.56 -21.15
#